data_AF-A0A520DSM2-F1
#
_entry.id   AF-A0A520DSM2-F1
#
_cell.length_a   1.000
_cell.length_b   1.000
_cell.length_c   1.000
_cell.angle_alpha   90.00
_cell.angle_beta   90.00
_cell.angle_gamma   90.00
#
_symmetry.space_group_name_H-M   'P 1'
#
loop_
_entity.id
_entity.type
_entity.pdbx_description
1 polymer ?
#
loop_
_entity_poly.entity_id
_entity_poly.type
_entity_poly.pdbx_seq_one_letter_code
_entity_poly.pdbx_strand_id
1 'polypeptide(L)' 'VFSARPGRIKTEIAVDFPHPRHYTIKTSPEFMEIKARLTEEIRAESMAAAEH' A
#
# COMPACT_ATOMS: atom_id res chain seq x y z
N VAL A 1 -3.07 -4.08 2.67
CA VAL A 1 -4.02 -3.15 3.35
C VAL A 1 -5.07 -3.98 4.06
N PHE A 2 -5.39 -3.61 5.30
CA PHE A 2 -6.48 -4.23 6.06
C PHE A 2 -7.75 -3.38 5.93
N SER A 3 -8.90 -4.03 5.91
CA SER A 3 -10.19 -3.36 5.95
C SER A 3 -10.49 -2.77 7.33
N ALA A 4 -11.43 -1.81 7.38
CA ALA A 4 -12.08 -1.40 8.63
C ALA A 4 -12.75 -2.60 9.35
N ARG A 5 -13.17 -2.39 10.61
CA ARG A 5 -13.71 -3.49 11.44
C ARG A 5 -14.94 -4.13 10.80
N PRO A 6 -15.06 -5.48 10.83
CA PRO A 6 -14.08 -6.43 11.38
C PRO A 6 -12.89 -6.64 10.42
N GLY A 7 -11.67 -6.36 10.86
CA GLY A 7 -10.49 -6.27 9.99
C GLY A 7 -10.21 -7.56 9.19
N ARG A 8 -10.05 -7.41 7.88
CA ARG A 8 -9.68 -8.47 6.92
C ARG A 8 -8.60 -7.95 5.98
N ILE A 9 -7.87 -8.86 5.33
CA ILE A 9 -6.97 -8.44 4.24
C ILE A 9 -7.85 -7.98 3.08
N LYS A 10 -7.75 -6.71 2.72
CA LYS A 10 -8.46 -6.12 1.58
C LYS A 10 -7.64 -6.27 0.29
N THR A 11 -6.38 -5.87 0.37
CA THR A 11 -5.49 -5.79 -0.80
C THR A 11 -4.10 -6.24 -0.39
N GLU A 12 -3.54 -7.17 -1.15
CA GLU A 12 -2.14 -7.57 -1.08
C GLU A 12 -1.42 -7.03 -2.33
N ILE A 13 -0.29 -6.35 -2.12
CA ILE A 13 0.51 -5.76 -3.20
C ILE A 13 1.91 -6.36 -3.07
N ALA A 14 2.31 -7.12 -4.09
CA ALA A 14 3.64 -7.70 -4.16
C ALA A 14 4.69 -6.60 -4.43
N VAL A 15 5.89 -6.77 -3.86
CA VAL A 15 7.01 -5.82 -3.97
C VAL A 15 8.24 -6.57 -4.45
N ASP A 16 8.33 -6.72 -5.77
CA ASP A 16 9.08 -7.80 -6.43
C ASP A 16 10.54 -7.41 -6.73
N PHE A 17 11.09 -6.45 -6.00
CA PHE A 17 12.44 -5.97 -6.25
C PHE A 17 13.49 -6.98 -5.80
N PRO A 18 14.43 -7.39 -6.68
CA PRO A 18 15.44 -8.39 -6.35
C PRO A 18 16.42 -7.89 -5.28
N HIS A 19 17.03 -8.83 -4.56
CA HIS A 19 18.06 -8.53 -3.57
C HIS A 19 19.48 -8.67 -4.17
N PRO A 20 20.46 -7.85 -3.73
CA PRO A 20 20.35 -6.79 -2.71
C PRO A 20 19.71 -5.50 -3.26
N ARG A 21 18.92 -4.81 -2.42
CA ARG A 21 18.25 -3.55 -2.81
C ARG A 21 19.07 -2.35 -2.39
N HIS A 22 19.33 -1.45 -3.34
CA HIS A 22 19.93 -0.15 -3.03
C HIS A 22 18.87 0.81 -2.45
N TYR A 23 19.26 1.66 -1.50
CA TYR A 23 18.31 2.52 -0.77
C TYR A 23 17.58 3.53 -1.67
N THR A 24 18.14 3.87 -2.83
CA THR A 24 17.54 4.79 -3.81
C THR A 24 16.32 4.20 -4.51
N ILE A 25 16.05 2.90 -4.35
CA ILE A 25 14.85 2.29 -4.94
C ILE A 25 13.56 2.95 -4.45
N LYS A 26 13.56 3.53 -3.24
CA LYS A 26 12.39 4.24 -2.68
C LYS A 26 11.97 5.48 -3.48
N THR A 27 12.84 5.99 -4.34
CA THR A 27 12.58 7.13 -5.24
C THR A 27 12.47 6.72 -6.71
N SER A 28 12.54 5.42 -7.01
CA SER A 28 12.32 4.91 -8.37
C SER A 28 10.85 5.09 -8.77
N PRO A 29 10.54 5.27 -10.07
CA PRO A 29 9.17 5.32 -10.56
C PRO A 29 8.35 4.10 -10.15
N GLU A 30 8.92 2.90 -10.25
CA GLU A 30 8.23 1.63 -9.96
C GLU A 30 7.83 1.54 -8.47
N PHE A 31 8.74 1.92 -7.56
CA PHE A 31 8.41 1.95 -6.14
C PHE A 31 7.38 3.04 -5.81
N MET A 32 7.47 4.18 -6.49
CA MET A 32 6.51 5.28 -6.31
C MET A 32 5.11 4.92 -6.77
N GLU A 33 4.97 4.11 -7.82
CA GLU A 33 3.67 3.58 -8.26
C GLU A 33 3.03 2.65 -7.21
N ILE A 34 3.82 1.71 -6.67
CA ILE A 34 3.38 0.85 -5.56
C ILE A 34 2.94 1.70 -4.36
N LYS A 35 3.74 2.71 -4.00
CA LYS A 35 3.43 3.63 -2.90
C LYS A 35 2.14 4.41 -3.15
N ALA A 36 1.94 4.91 -4.37
CA ALA A 36 0.73 5.65 -4.74
C ALA A 36 -0.51 4.78 -4.59
N ARG A 37 -0.50 3.57 -5.16
CA ARG A 37 -1.59 2.60 -5.04
C ARG A 37 -1.88 2.25 -3.58
N LEU A 38 -0.84 1.95 -2.81
CA LEU A 38 -0.98 1.63 -1.40
C LEU A 38 -1.59 2.79 -0.59
N THR A 39 -1.20 4.02 -0.90
CA THR A 39 -1.70 5.22 -0.23
C THR A 39 -3.19 5.41 -0.48
N GLU A 40 -3.64 5.19 -1.72
CA GLU A 40 -5.07 5.31 -2.06
C GLU A 40 -5.92 4.23 -1.39
N GLU A 41 -5.45 2.98 -1.36
CA GLU A 41 -6.14 1.88 -0.65
C GLU A 41 -6.31 2.18 0.84
N ILE A 42 -5.27 2.73 1.48
CA ILE A 42 -5.31 3.16 2.89
C ILE A 42 -6.29 4.32 3.06
N ARG A 43 -6.26 5.31 2.17
CA ARG A 43 -7.17 6.47 2.24
C ARG A 43 -8.63 6.02 2.16
N ALA A 44 -8.95 5.11 1.24
CA ALA A 44 -10.29 4.57 1.09
C ALA A 44 -10.78 3.86 2.36
N GLU A 45 -9.92 3.04 2.99
CA GLU A 45 -10.28 2.37 4.25
C GLU A 45 -10.42 3.33 5.43
N SER A 46 -9.57 4.36 5.52
CA SER A 46 -9.70 5.39 6.55
C SER A 46 -11.01 6.16 6.43
N MET A 47 -11.47 6.45 5.20
CA MET A 47 -12.76 7.12 4.96
C MET A 47 -13.93 6.21 5.35
N ALA A 48 -13.93 4.96 4.88
CA ALA A 48 -14.98 4.00 5.22
C ALA A 48 -15.08 3.75 6.73
N ALA A 49 -13.94 3.74 7.44
CA ALA A 49 -13.92 3.60 8.89
C ALA A 49 -14.47 4.83 9.63
N ALA A 50 -14.40 6.03 9.05
CA ALA A 50 -14.89 7.26 9.67
C ALA A 50 -16.40 7.47 9.48
N GLU A 51 -17.00 6.83 8.46
CA GLU A 51 -18.44 6.89 8.16
C GLU A 51 -19.29 5.90 8.99
N HIS A 52 -18.64 4.97 9.71
CA HIS A 52 -19.24 3.92 10.54
C HIS A 52 -19.20 4.24 12.04
#